data_AF-A0A811QJX1-F1
#
_entry.id   AF-A0A811QJX1-F1
#
_cell.length_a   1.000
_cell.length_b   1.000
_cell.length_c   1.000
_cell.angle_alpha   90.00
_cell.angle_beta   90.00
_cell.angle_gamma   90.00
#
_symmetry.space_group_name_H-M   'P 1'
#
loop_
_entity.id
_entity.type
_entity.pdbx_description
1 polymer ?
#
loop_
_entity_poly.entity_id
_entity_poly.type
_entity_poly.pdbx_seq_one_letter_code
_entity_poly.pdbx_strand_id
1 'polypeptide(L)'
;MLMHVAKKKLGKEVWDSLKARFVGVERVKDAWLQTLKAEFDVLRMKEEETVDQFAGKLTAMSVRYNNLGSSLEDSEMVKKLFDTGPE
;
A
#
# COMPACT_ATOMS: atom_id res chain seq x y z
N MET A 1 0.47 -25.76 -43.01
CA MET A 1 0.64 -27.06 -42.33
C MET A 1 0.08 -26.94 -40.93
N LEU A 2 -1.17 -27.34 -40.78
CA LEU A 2 -1.82 -27.59 -39.49
C LEU A 2 -1.15 -28.80 -38.82
N MET A 3 -1.21 -28.82 -37.48
CA MET A 3 -0.83 -29.93 -36.59
C MET A 3 0.67 -30.09 -36.29
N HIS A 4 1.12 -29.52 -35.17
CA HIS A 4 1.76 -30.32 -34.09
C HIS A 4 2.11 -29.60 -32.77
N VAL A 5 1.74 -28.33 -32.54
CA VAL A 5 1.96 -27.70 -31.21
C VAL A 5 0.70 -27.76 -30.33
N ALA A 6 0.02 -28.89 -30.36
CA ALA A 6 -1.02 -29.26 -29.42
C ALA A 6 -0.64 -30.59 -28.77
N LYS A 7 0.37 -30.58 -27.90
CA LYS A 7 0.66 -31.66 -26.92
C LYS A 7 1.76 -31.24 -25.92
N LYS A 8 1.33 -30.86 -24.70
CA LYS A 8 2.03 -31.04 -23.40
C LYS A 8 3.01 -30.00 -22.77
N LYS A 9 3.04 -28.70 -23.10
CA LYS A 9 3.84 -27.74 -22.28
C LYS A 9 3.14 -26.51 -21.69
N LEU A 10 1.94 -26.14 -22.13
CA LEU A 10 1.49 -24.76 -21.89
C LEU A 10 0.72 -24.49 -20.58
N GLY A 11 -0.02 -25.45 -20.03
CA GLY A 11 -0.92 -25.16 -18.90
C GLY A 11 -0.21 -24.88 -17.58
N LYS A 12 0.73 -25.76 -17.19
CA LYS A 12 1.46 -25.65 -15.93
C LYS A 12 2.44 -24.47 -15.94
N GLU A 13 3.15 -24.25 -17.05
CA GLU A 13 4.09 -23.13 -17.19
C GLU A 13 3.36 -21.77 -17.18
N VAL A 14 2.20 -21.67 -17.84
CA VAL A 14 1.36 -20.46 -17.78
C VAL A 14 0.80 -20.24 -16.37
N TRP A 15 0.34 -21.29 -15.70
CA TRP A 15 -0.14 -21.21 -14.30
C TRP A 15 0.97 -20.82 -13.32
N ASP A 16 2.15 -21.43 -13.44
CA ASP A 16 3.32 -21.13 -12.60
C ASP A 16 3.80 -19.68 -12.85
N SER A 17 3.79 -19.20 -14.10
CA SER A 17 4.11 -17.82 -14.45
C SER A 17 3.08 -16.83 -13.89
N LEU A 18 1.79 -17.18 -13.98
CA LEU A 18 0.71 -16.38 -13.42
C LEU A 18 0.85 -16.26 -11.90
N LYS A 19 1.07 -17.39 -11.22
CA LYS A 19 1.29 -17.44 -9.77
C LYS A 19 2.53 -16.65 -9.37
N ALA A 20 3.65 -16.81 -10.07
CA ALA A 20 4.88 -16.06 -9.81
C ALA A 20 4.66 -14.55 -9.98
N ARG A 21 3.93 -14.13 -11.02
CA ARG A 21 3.57 -12.72 -11.23
C ARG A 21 2.69 -12.19 -10.10
N PHE A 22 1.64 -12.92 -9.70
CA PHE A 22 0.78 -12.50 -8.60
C PHE A 22 1.53 -12.43 -7.26
N VAL A 23 2.34 -13.44 -6.93
CA VAL A 23 3.21 -13.40 -5.74
C VAL A 23 4.17 -12.21 -5.81
N GLY A 24 4.71 -11.89 -6.98
CA GLY A 24 5.53 -10.71 -7.18
C GLY A 24 4.77 -9.40 -6.92
N VAL A 25 3.54 -9.28 -7.43
CA VAL A 25 2.66 -8.13 -7.19
C VAL A 25 2.34 -7.97 -5.71
N GLU A 26 1.96 -9.05 -5.03
CA GLU A 26 1.65 -9.01 -3.58
C GLU A 26 2.88 -8.62 -2.76
N ARG A 27 4.07 -9.17 -3.06
CA ARG A 27 5.32 -8.79 -2.38
C ARG A 27 5.67 -7.31 -2.56
N VAL A 28 5.37 -6.72 -3.71
CA VAL A 28 5.59 -5.29 -3.96
C VAL A 28 4.58 -4.45 -3.17
N LYS A 29 3.31 -4.85 -3.13
CA LYS A 29 2.29 -4.20 -2.29
C LYS A 29 2.68 -4.24 -0.81
N ASP A 30 3.14 -5.39 -0.32
CA ASP A 30 3.60 -5.54 1.06
C ASP A 30 4.77 -4.60 1.38
N ALA A 31 5.76 -4.52 0.49
CA ALA A 31 6.90 -3.61 0.65
C ALA A 31 6.45 -2.14 0.68
N TRP A 32 5.48 -1.76 -0.16
CA TRP A 32 4.90 -0.42 -0.15
C TRP A 32 4.10 -0.15 1.13
N LEU A 33 3.33 -1.12 1.63
CA LEU A 33 2.61 -0.99 2.91
C LEU A 33 3.58 -0.80 4.08
N GLN A 34 4.69 -1.55 4.11
CA GLN A 34 5.73 -1.35 5.13
C GLN A 34 6.35 0.04 5.06
N THR A 35 6.56 0.56 3.84
CA THR A 35 7.08 1.90 3.63
C THR A 35 6.10 2.97 4.13
N LEU A 36 4.81 2.85 3.79
CA LEU A 36 3.76 3.75 4.27
C LEU A 36 3.64 3.73 5.79
N LYS A 37 3.78 2.56 6.42
CA LYS A 37 3.77 2.43 7.88
C LYS A 37 4.94 3.18 8.51
N ALA A 38 6.14 3.03 7.97
CA ALA A 38 7.30 3.77 8.44
C ALA A 38 7.13 5.29 8.25
N GLU A 39 6.58 5.72 7.11
CA GLU A 39 6.26 7.14 6.86
C GLU A 39 5.23 7.67 7.87
N PHE A 40 4.18 6.89 8.16
CA PHE A 40 3.15 7.26 9.14
C PHE A 40 3.73 7.34 10.56
N ASP A 41 4.59 6.41 10.96
CA ASP A 41 5.19 6.38 12.30
C ASP A 41 6.03 7.63 12.59
N VAL A 42 6.80 8.09 11.61
CA VAL A 42 7.66 9.28 11.75
C VAL A 42 6.95 10.60 11.40
N LEU A 43 5.72 10.54 10.88
CA LEU A 43 4.94 11.73 10.53
C LEU A 43 4.68 12.56 11.79
N ARG A 44 5.04 13.85 11.76
CA ARG A 44 4.82 14.83 12.82
C ARG A 44 4.28 16.13 12.20
N MET A 45 3.42 16.81 12.93
CA MET A 45 3.01 18.17 12.61
C MET A 45 4.20 19.11 12.82
N LYS A 46 4.39 20.07 11.91
CA LYS A 46 5.43 21.10 12.05
C LYS A 46 4.90 22.28 12.86
N GLU A 47 5.80 23.06 13.46
CA GLU A 47 5.43 24.23 14.26
C GLU A 47 4.65 25.28 13.45
N GLU A 48 5.01 25.45 12.17
CA GLU A 48 4.37 26.38 11.24
C GLU A 48 3.17 25.81 10.48
N GLU A 49 2.86 24.52 10.67
CA GLU A 49 1.76 23.84 9.99
C GLU A 49 0.45 24.04 10.75
N THR A 50 -0.67 24.22 10.05
CA THR A 50 -2.00 24.27 10.67
C THR A 50 -2.58 22.87 10.86
N VAL A 51 -3.51 22.72 11.80
CA VAL A 51 -4.19 21.44 12.05
C VAL A 51 -4.86 20.91 10.77
N ASP A 52 -5.50 21.80 9.98
CA ASP A 52 -6.14 21.42 8.71
C ASP A 52 -5.14 20.92 7.67
N GLN A 53 -3.95 21.54 7.59
CA GLN A 53 -2.89 21.09 6.69
C GLN A 53 -2.38 19.70 7.08
N PHE A 54 -2.19 19.47 8.38
CA PHE A 54 -1.77 18.17 8.89
C PHE A 54 -2.85 17.08 8.70
N ALA A 55 -4.12 17.41 8.97
CA ALA A 55 -5.26 16.53 8.70
C ALA A 55 -5.38 16.18 7.20
N GLY A 56 -5.04 17.12 6.32
CA GLY A 56 -4.92 16.89 4.88
C GLY A 56 -3.85 15.83 4.54
N LYS A 57 -2.68 15.86 5.21
CA LYS A 57 -1.63 14.84 5.05
C LYS A 57 -2.09 13.46 5.55
N LEU A 58 -2.79 13.40 6.68
CA LEU A 58 -3.35 12.14 7.21
C LEU A 58 -4.38 11.54 6.25
N THR A 59 -5.26 12.38 5.69
CA THR A 59 -6.23 11.97 4.66
C THR A 59 -5.54 11.43 3.42
N ALA A 60 -4.50 12.13 2.93
CA ALA A 60 -3.72 11.66 1.78
C ALA A 60 -3.02 10.32 2.06
N MET A 61 -2.54 10.11 3.29
CA MET A 61 -1.96 8.84 3.72
C MET A 61 -3.01 7.71 3.69
N SER A 62 -4.20 7.94 4.24
CA SER A 62 -5.30 6.97 4.24
C SER A 62 -5.69 6.54 2.81
N VAL A 63 -5.73 7.49 1.86
CA VAL A 63 -5.97 7.17 0.43
C VAL A 63 -4.86 6.26 -0.13
N ARG A 64 -3.59 6.47 0.24
CA ARG A 64 -2.48 5.60 -0.20
C ARG A 64 -2.59 4.18 0.38
N TYR A 65 -3.02 4.04 1.63
CA TYR A 65 -3.33 2.73 2.22
C TYR A 65 -4.46 2.02 1.45
N ASN A 66 -5.56 2.74 1.19
CA ASN A 66 -6.72 2.21 0.47
C ASN A 66 -6.37 1.73 -0.94
N ASN A 67 -5.51 2.47 -1.65
CA ASN A 67 -5.02 2.07 -2.98
C ASN A 67 -4.20 0.78 -2.98
N LEU A 68 -3.64 0.38 -1.85
CA LEU A 68 -2.92 -0.88 -1.67
C LEU A 68 -3.80 -2.00 -1.12
N GLY A 69 -5.10 -1.75 -0.91
CA GLY A 69 -6.05 -2.71 -0.35
C GLY A 69 -5.96 -2.85 1.18
N SER A 70 -5.32 -1.89 1.85
CA SER A 70 -5.28 -1.78 3.31
C SER A 70 -6.07 -0.56 3.77
N SER A 71 -6.41 -0.47 5.05
CA SER A 71 -7.11 0.68 5.62
C SER A 71 -6.30 1.28 6.76
N LEU A 72 -6.24 2.61 6.81
CA LEU A 72 -5.75 3.35 7.98
C LEU A 72 -6.98 3.78 8.78
N GLU A 73 -7.10 3.37 10.04
CA GLU A 73 -8.31 3.65 10.81
C GLU A 73 -8.44 5.13 11.19
N ASP A 74 -9.66 5.64 11.25
CA ASP A 74 -9.94 7.00 11.73
C ASP A 74 -9.42 7.20 13.16
N SER A 75 -9.50 6.15 14.00
CA SER A 75 -8.98 6.13 15.36
C SER A 75 -7.46 6.40 15.39
N GLU A 76 -6.71 5.77 14.48
CA GLU A 76 -5.26 5.92 14.34
C GLU A 76 -4.89 7.31 13.82
N MET A 77 -5.64 7.83 12.85
CA MET A 77 -5.43 9.19 12.33
C MET A 77 -5.70 10.26 13.39
N VAL A 78 -6.82 10.15 14.12
CA VAL A 78 -7.17 11.07 15.21
C VAL A 78 -6.13 11.00 16.31
N LYS A 79 -5.73 9.80 16.73
CA LYS A 79 -4.66 9.64 17.72
C LYS A 79 -3.36 10.29 17.23
N LYS A 80 -2.99 10.12 15.96
CA LYS A 80 -1.79 10.73 15.39
C LYS A 80 -1.86 12.26 15.41
N LEU A 81 -3.03 12.84 15.14
CA LEU A 81 -3.25 14.27 15.21
C LEU A 81 -3.02 14.81 16.63
N PHE A 82 -3.56 14.13 17.66
CA PHE A 82 -3.35 14.53 19.05
C PHE A 82 -1.92 14.27 19.56
N ASP A 83 -1.30 13.14 19.18
CA ASP A 83 0.06 12.79 19.60
C ASP A 83 1.14 13.71 19.01
N THR A 84 0.81 14.48 17.97
CA THR A 84 1.79 15.31 17.23
C THR A 84 1.40 16.77 17.09
N GLY A 85 0.17 17.12 17.40
CA GLY A 85 -0.30 18.50 17.44
C GLY A 85 0.25 19.26 18.65
N PRO A 86 0.22 20.60 18.60
CA PRO A 86 0.49 21.43 19.77
C PRO A 86 -0.56 21.19 20.85
N GLU A 87 -0.14 21.18 22.12
CA GLU A 87 -1.05 21.16 23.29
C GLU A 87 -2.04 22.34 23.28
#